data_AF-A0A7D4YQC3-F1
#
_entry.id   AF-A0A7D4YQC3-F1
#
_cell.length_a   1.000
_cell.length_b   1.000
_cell.length_c   1.000
_cell.angle_alpha   90.00
_cell.angle_beta   90.00
_cell.angle_gamma   90.00
#
_symmetry.space_group_name_H-M   'P 1'
#
loop_
_entity.id
_entity.type
_entity.pdbx_description
1 polymer ?
#
loop_
_entity_poly.entity_id
_entity_poly.type
_entity_poly.pdbx_seq_one_letter_code
_entity_poly.pdbx_strand_id
1 'polypeptide(L)'
;MSDTPTAGVHRLERPAWLAVLATFVVGDVLTTAAGLQLGAVEKSPVALALFHALGVVPAMLILKAATLAVLGSIWAVAPEEFRIAVPASLAVWGAAVAARNTYVVGVLLA
;
A
#
# COMPACT_ATOMS: atom_id res chain seq x y z
N MET A 1 -12.75 35.00 -14.06
CA MET A 1 -12.46 34.32 -12.79
C MET A 1 -12.70 32.84 -13.02
N SER A 2 -11.70 32.18 -13.62
CA SER A 2 -11.79 30.80 -14.11
C SER A 2 -11.23 29.87 -13.04
N ASP A 3 -12.08 28.99 -12.51
CA ASP A 3 -11.67 27.85 -11.68
C ASP A 3 -10.55 27.08 -12.39
N THR A 4 -9.36 27.11 -11.81
CA THR A 4 -8.17 26.47 -12.38
C THR A 4 -8.25 24.97 -12.05
N PRO A 5 -8.29 24.04 -13.04
CA PRO A 5 -8.45 22.60 -12.82
C PRO A 5 -7.45 22.00 -11.82
N THR A 6 -6.28 22.62 -11.67
CA THR A 6 -5.20 22.24 -10.76
C THR A 6 -5.56 22.39 -9.27
N ALA A 7 -6.44 23.33 -8.91
CA ALA A 7 -6.82 23.58 -7.52
C ALA A 7 -7.60 22.39 -6.90
N GLY A 8 -8.35 21.64 -7.72
CA GLY A 8 -9.05 20.44 -7.29
C GLY A 8 -8.12 19.24 -7.07
N VAL A 9 -7.12 19.08 -7.93
CA VAL A 9 -6.14 17.99 -7.86
C VAL A 9 -5.32 18.06 -6.57
N HIS A 10 -4.92 19.27 -6.16
CA HIS A 10 -4.20 19.47 -4.88
C HIS A 10 -5.00 19.12 -3.64
N ARG A 11 -6.32 19.30 -3.68
CA ARG A 11 -7.19 18.91 -2.57
C ARG A 11 -7.29 17.39 -2.41
N LEU A 12 -7.11 16.65 -3.49
CA LEU A 12 -7.21 15.18 -3.50
C LEU A 12 -5.89 14.48 -3.20
N GLU A 13 -4.76 15.18 -3.23
CA GLU A 13 -3.46 14.56 -2.97
C GLU A 13 -3.33 14.05 -1.52
N ARG A 14 -3.72 14.88 -0.54
CA ARG A 14 -3.72 14.47 0.88
C ARG A 14 -4.60 13.25 1.15
N PRO A 15 -5.90 13.22 0.76
CA PRO A 15 -6.72 12.04 0.99
C PRO A 15 -6.23 10.82 0.19
N ALA A 16 -5.58 11.01 -0.97
CA ALA A 16 -4.95 9.90 -1.69
C ALA A 16 -3.80 9.28 -0.88
N TRP A 17 -2.94 10.09 -0.27
CA TRP A 17 -1.90 9.58 0.65
C TRP A 17 -2.48 8.90 1.89
N LEU A 18 -3.55 9.44 2.47
CA LEU A 18 -4.25 8.77 3.58
C LEU A 18 -4.83 7.42 3.14
N ALA A 19 -5.38 7.35 1.93
CA ALA A 19 -5.86 6.10 1.35
C ALA A 19 -4.72 5.10 1.15
N VAL A 20 -3.53 5.53 0.69
CA VAL A 20 -2.32 4.69 0.63
C VAL A 20 -1.99 4.10 2.00
N LEU A 21 -1.94 4.93 3.04
CA LEU A 21 -1.63 4.45 4.39
C LEU A 21 -2.67 3.44 4.88
N ALA A 22 -3.95 3.71 4.64
CA ALA A 22 -5.03 2.84 5.06
C ALA A 22 -5.04 1.49 4.30
N THR A 23 -4.86 1.50 2.98
CA THR A 23 -5.01 0.30 2.14
C THR A 23 -3.69 -0.42 1.93
N PHE A 24 -2.69 0.26 1.38
CA PHE A 24 -1.41 -0.33 0.98
C PHE A 24 -0.53 -0.72 2.16
N VAL A 25 -0.59 0.05 3.27
CA VAL A 25 0.21 -0.22 4.47
C VAL A 25 -0.62 -0.98 5.50
N VAL A 26 -1.58 -0.32 6.15
CA VAL A 26 -2.29 -0.91 7.30
C VAL A 26 -3.13 -2.11 6.87
N GLY A 27 -3.98 -1.94 5.85
CA GLY A 27 -4.85 -3.00 5.35
C GLY A 27 -4.07 -4.22 4.89
N ASP A 28 -3.05 -4.03 4.07
CA ASP A 28 -2.20 -5.14 3.62
C ASP A 28 -1.48 -5.85 4.78
N VAL A 29 -0.82 -5.11 5.68
CA VAL A 29 -0.08 -5.71 6.81
C VAL A 29 -1.01 -6.53 7.70
N LEU A 30 -2.17 -5.97 8.07
CA LEU A 30 -3.13 -6.67 8.92
C LEU A 30 -3.68 -7.92 8.25
N THR A 31 -4.08 -7.83 6.98
CA THR A 31 -4.69 -8.95 6.26
C THR A 31 -3.69 -10.06 5.95
N THR A 32 -2.45 -9.72 5.59
CA THR A 32 -1.38 -10.72 5.41
C THR A 32 -1.01 -11.38 6.73
N ALA A 33 -0.83 -10.61 7.81
CA ALA A 33 -0.50 -11.18 9.11
C ALA A 33 -1.61 -12.11 9.62
N ALA A 34 -2.88 -11.72 9.45
CA ALA A 34 -4.02 -12.57 9.78
C ALA A 34 -4.05 -13.83 8.91
N GLY A 35 -3.88 -13.71 7.60
CA GLY A 35 -3.84 -14.86 6.69
C GLY A 35 -2.74 -15.85 7.05
N LEU A 36 -1.54 -15.37 7.35
CA LEU A 36 -0.42 -16.22 7.77
C LEU A 36 -0.70 -16.96 9.09
N GLN A 37 -1.35 -16.29 10.06
CA GLN A 37 -1.77 -16.94 11.31
C GLN A 37 -2.84 -18.02 11.09
N LEU A 38 -3.65 -17.88 10.03
CA LEU A 38 -4.66 -18.85 9.63
C LEU A 38 -4.13 -19.95 8.68
N GLY A 39 -2.82 -19.95 8.38
CA GLY A 39 -2.19 -20.98 7.55
C GLY A 39 -2.04 -20.63 6.06
N ALA A 40 -2.25 -19.36 5.67
CA ALA A 40 -1.84 -18.91 4.34
C ALA A 40 -0.32 -19.05 4.15
N VAL A 41 0.10 -19.21 2.89
CA VAL A 41 1.51 -19.34 2.53
C VAL A 41 1.94 -18.14 1.70
N GLU A 42 2.92 -17.40 2.21
CA GLU A 42 3.62 -16.37 1.44
C GLU A 42 4.51 -17.03 0.37
N LYS A 43 4.48 -16.49 -0.85
CA LYS A 43 5.21 -17.06 -2.01
C LYS A 43 6.41 -16.20 -2.42
N SER A 44 6.49 -14.95 -1.96
CA SER A 44 7.59 -14.05 -2.29
C SER A 44 8.89 -14.49 -1.58
N PRO A 45 9.96 -14.87 -2.31
CA PRO A 45 11.22 -15.25 -1.68
C PRO A 45 11.84 -14.13 -0.85
N VAL A 46 11.65 -12.89 -1.29
CA VAL A 46 12.14 -11.68 -0.58
C VAL A 46 11.38 -11.48 0.73
N ALA A 47 10.06 -11.65 0.71
CA ALA A 47 9.25 -11.52 1.93
C ALA A 47 9.61 -12.64 2.93
N LEU A 48 9.72 -13.89 2.47
CA LEU A 48 10.09 -15.03 3.30
C LEU A 48 11.47 -14.83 3.95
N ALA A 49 12.47 -14.37 3.19
CA ALA A 49 13.80 -14.10 3.74
C ALA A 49 13.76 -13.06 4.87
N LEU A 50 12.99 -11.98 4.69
CA LEU A 50 12.83 -10.96 5.73
C LEU A 50 11.98 -11.46 6.92
N PHE A 51 10.95 -12.27 6.67
CA PHE A 51 10.12 -12.85 7.73
C PHE A 51 10.95 -13.74 8.65
N HIS A 52 11.86 -14.55 8.10
CA HIS A 52 12.77 -15.36 8.88
C HIS A 52 13.78 -14.54 9.69
N ALA A 53 14.22 -13.39 9.18
CA ALA A 53 15.21 -12.55 9.84
C ALA A 53 14.62 -11.63 10.91
N LEU A 54 13.42 -11.08 10.69
CA LEU A 54 12.87 -9.95 11.46
C LEU A 54 11.46 -10.21 12.03
N GLY A 55 10.83 -11.33 11.67
CA GLY A 55 9.41 -11.57 11.92
C GLY A 55 8.50 -10.90 10.87
N VAL A 56 7.24 -11.32 10.82
CA VAL A 56 6.29 -10.93 9.76
C VAL A 56 6.03 -9.43 9.73
N VAL A 57 5.55 -8.86 10.84
CA VAL A 57 5.11 -7.45 10.87
C VAL A 57 6.26 -6.46 10.60
N PRO A 58 7.43 -6.56 11.29
CA PRO A 58 8.55 -5.65 11.02
C PRO A 58 9.05 -5.75 9.58
N ALA A 59 9.15 -6.96 9.03
CA ALA A 59 9.56 -7.18 7.65
C ALA A 59 8.58 -6.57 6.64
N MET A 60 7.27 -6.74 6.84
CA MET A 60 6.27 -6.12 5.98
C MET A 60 6.37 -4.59 6.04
N LEU A 61 6.49 -4.00 7.24
CA LEU A 61 6.63 -2.55 7.39
C LEU A 61 7.88 -2.02 6.66
N ILE A 62 9.00 -2.75 6.71
CA ILE A 62 10.22 -2.41 5.96
C ILE A 62 9.96 -2.44 4.45
N LEU A 63 9.32 -3.50 3.93
CA LEU A 63 8.99 -3.61 2.51
C LEU A 63 8.05 -2.49 2.03
N LYS A 64 7.07 -2.12 2.86
CA LYS A 64 6.15 -1.01 2.59
C LYS A 64 6.87 0.33 2.62
N ALA A 65 7.69 0.56 3.64
CA ALA A 65 8.50 1.77 3.75
C ALA A 65 9.46 1.92 2.56
N ALA A 66 10.10 0.84 2.11
CA ALA A 66 10.95 0.85 0.92
C ALA A 66 10.17 1.25 -0.34
N THR A 67 8.97 0.68 -0.54
CA THR A 67 8.10 1.05 -1.67
C THR A 67 7.67 2.51 -1.58
N LEU A 68 7.25 2.97 -0.40
CA LEU A 68 6.85 4.37 -0.17
C LEU A 68 8.00 5.34 -0.36
N ALA A 69 9.23 4.97 0.03
CA ALA A 69 10.40 5.81 -0.18
C ALA A 69 10.70 5.98 -1.68
N VAL A 70 10.65 4.89 -2.46
CA VAL A 70 10.86 4.93 -3.91
C VAL A 70 9.77 5.76 -4.60
N LEU A 71 8.49 5.45 -4.34
CA LEU A 71 7.38 6.14 -4.98
C LEU A 71 7.24 7.58 -4.48
N GLY A 72 7.52 7.84 -3.20
CA GLY A 72 7.57 9.18 -2.63
C GLY A 72 8.67 10.03 -3.25
N SER A 73 9.82 9.43 -3.59
CA SER A 73 10.88 10.13 -4.33
C SER A 73 10.44 10.50 -5.73
N ILE A 74 9.74 9.59 -6.43
CA ILE A 74 9.14 9.88 -7.75
C ILE A 74 8.12 11.01 -7.64
N TRP A 75 7.22 10.96 -6.64
CA TRP A 75 6.25 12.02 -6.39
C TRP A 75 6.93 13.38 -6.13
N ALA A 76 8.01 13.40 -5.35
CA ALA A 76 8.71 14.63 -5.00
C ALA A 76 9.27 15.35 -6.24
N VAL A 77 9.80 14.59 -7.21
CA VAL A 77 10.38 15.13 -8.46
C VAL A 77 9.38 15.26 -9.60
N ALA A 78 8.19 14.65 -9.49
CA ALA A 78 7.17 14.70 -10.53
C ALA A 78 6.64 16.14 -10.72
N PRO A 79 6.32 16.55 -11.97
CA PRO A 79 5.61 17.79 -12.23
C PRO A 79 4.29 17.81 -11.46
N GLU A 80 3.91 19.00 -10.99
CA GLU A 80 2.75 19.23 -10.13
C GLU A 80 1.45 18.63 -10.70
N GLU A 81 1.32 18.68 -12.02
CA GLU A 81 0.21 18.15 -12.82
C GLU A 81 0.01 16.63 -12.67
N PHE A 82 1.10 15.89 -12.43
CA PHE A 82 1.14 14.43 -12.41
C PHE A 82 1.37 13.84 -11.02
N ARG A 83 1.67 14.68 -10.01
CA ARG A 83 1.97 14.24 -8.65
C ARG A 83 0.88 13.33 -8.08
N ILE A 84 -0.39 13.70 -8.25
CA ILE A 84 -1.52 12.90 -7.74
C ILE A 84 -1.55 11.46 -8.26
N ALA A 85 -1.00 11.20 -9.45
CA ALA A 85 -1.01 9.87 -10.05
C ALA A 85 -0.28 8.85 -9.18
N VAL A 86 0.75 9.27 -8.44
CA VAL A 86 1.52 8.39 -7.56
C VAL A 86 0.69 7.87 -6.38
N PRO A 87 0.17 8.72 -5.46
CA PRO A 87 -0.65 8.22 -4.36
C PRO A 87 -1.97 7.60 -4.84
N ALA A 88 -2.58 8.09 -5.93
CA ALA A 88 -3.82 7.52 -6.44
C ALA A 88 -3.61 6.08 -6.95
N SER A 89 -2.59 5.84 -7.78
CA SER A 89 -2.28 4.50 -8.28
C SER A 89 -1.91 3.54 -7.14
N LEU A 90 -1.12 4.02 -6.18
CA LEU A 90 -0.73 3.22 -5.04
C LEU A 90 -1.90 2.90 -4.10
N ALA A 91 -2.85 3.82 -3.93
CA ALA A 91 -4.06 3.59 -3.14
C ALA A 91 -4.98 2.54 -3.79
N VAL A 92 -5.17 2.63 -5.11
CA VAL A 92 -5.95 1.64 -5.89
C VAL A 92 -5.29 0.27 -5.83
N TRP A 93 -3.98 0.20 -6.04
CA TRP A 93 -3.23 -1.04 -5.94
C TRP A 93 -3.30 -1.63 -4.51
N GLY A 94 -3.09 -0.79 -3.49
CA GLY A 94 -3.22 -1.17 -2.09
C GLY A 94 -4.60 -1.74 -1.77
N ALA A 95 -5.66 -1.13 -2.27
CA ALA A 95 -7.02 -1.63 -2.10
C ALA A 95 -7.23 -3.00 -2.76
N ALA A 96 -6.72 -3.19 -3.97
CA ALA A 96 -6.81 -4.47 -4.68
C ALA A 96 -6.07 -5.60 -3.94
N VAL A 97 -4.86 -5.32 -3.44
CA VAL A 97 -4.10 -6.30 -2.66
C VAL A 97 -4.77 -6.60 -1.32
N ALA A 98 -5.21 -5.59 -0.58
CA ALA A 98 -5.93 -5.76 0.68
C ALA A 98 -7.24 -6.57 0.48
N ALA A 99 -7.97 -6.33 -0.61
CA ALA A 99 -9.16 -7.10 -0.96
C ALA A 99 -8.82 -8.57 -1.25
N ARG A 100 -7.74 -8.84 -2.00
CA ARG A 100 -7.25 -10.20 -2.25
C ARG A 100 -6.86 -10.91 -0.96
N ASN A 101 -6.12 -10.25 -0.06
CA ASN A 101 -5.72 -10.85 1.21
C ASN A 101 -6.93 -11.09 2.11
N THR A 102 -7.89 -10.16 2.14
CA THR A 102 -9.16 -10.33 2.86
C THR A 102 -9.94 -11.53 2.33
N TYR A 103 -9.98 -11.73 1.00
CA TYR A 103 -10.59 -12.91 0.41
C TYR A 103 -9.92 -14.21 0.88
N VAL A 104 -8.58 -14.27 0.90
CA VAL A 104 -7.84 -15.43 1.42
C VAL A 104 -8.17 -15.68 2.89
N VAL A 105 -8.17 -14.63 3.72
CA VAL A 105 -8.57 -14.73 5.14
C VAL A 105 -10.00 -15.27 5.25
N GLY A 106 -10.94 -14.74 4.47
CA GLY A 106 -12.33 -15.20 4.46
C GLY A 106 -12.47 -16.66 4.08
N VAL A 107 -11.71 -17.14 3.09
CA VAL A 107 -11.68 -18.55 2.70
C VAL A 107 -11.12 -19.45 3.81
N LEU A 108 -10.11 -18.98 4.56
CA LEU A 108 -9.52 -19.76 5.66
C LEU A 108 -10.39 -19.80 6.92
N LEU A 109 -11.36 -18.90 7.04
CA LEU A 109 -12.32 -18.86 8.16
C LEU A 109 -13.61 -19.65 7.90
N ALA A 110 -13.86 -20.07 6.65
CA ALA A 110 -15.06 -20.79 6.22
C ALA A 110 -14.89 -22.30 6.37
#